data_AF-A0A930DSA3-F1
#
_entry.id   AF-A0A930DSA3-F1
#
_cell.length_a   1.000
_cell.length_b   1.000
_cell.length_c   1.000
_cell.angle_alpha   90.00
_cell.angle_beta   90.00
_cell.angle_gamma   90.00
#
_symmetry.space_group_name_H-M   'P 1'
#
loop_
_entity.id
_entity.type
_entity.pdbx_description
1 polymer ?
#
loop_
_entity_poly.entity_id
_entity_poly.type
_entity_poly.pdbx_seq_one_letter_code
_entity_poly.pdbx_strand_id
1 'polypeptide(L)'
;ILDAYAEYMDGVVGFALPAIDEHFYKGDYKTVIKNLTGEEVEEAPDLKKTKENQKTLEKLLKKYGALYATLITKDNLKVEKQEVSLDGLGQKFKGEVYTFTPKAEEVKAFLEKLADTVEKDKDLEELLEQGNYGSQINDAMGLGSSLPAKEQLQEFAQKIREAAEDSGQEIEDANFTWIIAVEGKKLRQIKISSNQYVCSLEIAKDGDKTIEQLNLKGGEGETFYLKNEYALKGKTLNGSISGGNGIFNITGLEYAIETGKKSILMPYGTYTVKDPTGMGGQAILTVKDGEKNSSDHELVLSGLEAYSMGLSGVKLNLNTSDKADITLPKGEVVDVSNYSEDDFYELGEKFAQGFQRIYMNLLGVTE
;
A
#
# COMPACT_ATOMS: atom_id res chain seq x y z
N ILE A 1 -4.37 -27.14 14.87
CA ILE A 1 -4.56 -26.17 13.77
C ILE A 1 -6.05 -26.08 13.57
N LEU A 2 -6.61 -24.87 13.64
CA LEU A 2 -8.03 -24.65 13.42
C LEU A 2 -8.19 -24.21 11.96
N ASP A 3 -8.97 -24.97 11.20
CA ASP A 3 -9.21 -24.65 9.79
C ASP A 3 -10.41 -23.71 9.71
N ALA A 4 -10.16 -22.50 9.23
CA ALA A 4 -11.17 -21.50 8.93
C ALA A 4 -11.23 -21.28 7.42
N TYR A 5 -12.43 -21.04 6.90
CA TYR A 5 -12.68 -20.72 5.51
C TYR A 5 -13.23 -19.31 5.41
N ALA A 6 -12.76 -18.54 4.44
CA ALA A 6 -13.34 -17.26 4.06
C ALA A 6 -13.31 -17.12 2.53
N GLU A 7 -14.35 -16.53 1.97
CA GLU A 7 -14.40 -16.16 0.55
C GLU A 7 -14.99 -14.77 0.35
N TYR A 8 -14.57 -14.15 -0.74
CA TYR A 8 -15.23 -13.00 -1.33
C TYR A 8 -15.39 -13.26 -2.82
N MET A 9 -16.64 -13.26 -3.30
CA MET A 9 -16.95 -13.49 -4.71
C MET A 9 -18.10 -12.59 -5.13
N ASP A 10 -17.82 -11.68 -6.06
CA ASP A 10 -18.82 -10.84 -6.73
C ASP A 10 -19.79 -10.13 -5.75
N GLY A 11 -19.24 -9.49 -4.72
CA GLY A 11 -20.01 -8.75 -3.72
C GLY A 11 -20.60 -9.60 -2.60
N VAL A 12 -20.34 -10.92 -2.58
CA VAL A 12 -20.76 -11.81 -1.48
C VAL A 12 -19.54 -12.17 -0.64
N VAL A 13 -19.64 -11.99 0.67
CA VAL A 13 -18.70 -12.54 1.64
C VAL A 13 -19.22 -13.85 2.19
N GLY A 14 -18.33 -14.79 2.44
CA GLY A 14 -18.67 -16.02 3.14
C GLY A 14 -17.57 -16.46 4.09
N PHE A 15 -17.93 -17.12 5.19
CA PHE A 15 -16.97 -17.70 6.11
C PHE A 15 -17.52 -18.93 6.85
N ALA A 16 -16.63 -19.83 7.25
CA ALA A 16 -16.96 -20.97 8.09
C ALA A 16 -15.81 -21.30 9.04
N LEU A 17 -16.13 -21.77 10.24
CA LEU A 17 -15.17 -22.35 11.18
C LEU A 17 -15.69 -23.72 11.65
N PRO A 18 -15.57 -24.78 10.82
CA PRO A 18 -16.19 -26.09 11.07
C PRO A 18 -15.84 -26.74 12.41
N ALA A 19 -14.69 -26.39 13.00
CA ALA A 19 -14.28 -26.88 14.32
C ALA A 19 -15.13 -26.32 15.49
N ILE A 20 -15.81 -25.19 15.27
CA ILE A 20 -16.67 -24.51 16.24
C ILE A 20 -18.13 -24.66 15.85
N ASP A 21 -18.44 -24.43 14.57
CA ASP A 21 -19.77 -24.48 14.01
C ASP A 21 -19.74 -25.02 12.57
N GLU A 22 -20.60 -25.99 12.27
CA GLU A 22 -20.68 -26.64 10.95
C GLU A 22 -21.32 -25.74 9.88
N HIS A 23 -21.91 -24.60 10.25
CA HIS A 23 -22.55 -23.68 9.30
C HIS A 23 -21.54 -22.95 8.40
N PHE A 24 -21.99 -22.66 7.18
CA PHE A 24 -21.32 -21.75 6.27
C PHE A 24 -22.12 -20.45 6.15
N TYR A 25 -21.58 -19.38 6.72
CA TYR A 25 -22.22 -18.07 6.74
C TYR A 25 -21.92 -17.33 5.44
N LYS A 26 -22.93 -16.75 4.80
CA LYS A 26 -22.80 -15.95 3.58
C LYS A 26 -23.65 -14.70 3.66
N GLY A 27 -23.17 -13.59 3.13
CA GLY A 27 -23.99 -12.38 3.04
C GLY A 27 -23.53 -11.42 1.96
N ASP A 28 -24.44 -10.57 1.52
CA ASP A 28 -24.11 -9.42 0.67
C ASP A 28 -23.14 -8.50 1.43
N TYR A 29 -21.97 -8.24 0.84
CA TYR A 29 -20.88 -7.48 1.45
C TYR A 29 -21.34 -6.10 1.92
N LYS A 30 -22.08 -5.36 1.09
CA LYS A 30 -22.52 -4.00 1.43
C LYS A 30 -23.45 -4.02 2.63
N THR A 31 -24.39 -4.95 2.63
CA THR A 31 -25.38 -5.10 3.69
C THR A 31 -24.71 -5.56 4.99
N VAL A 32 -23.80 -6.53 4.92
CA VAL A 32 -23.02 -7.00 6.08
C VAL A 32 -22.18 -5.87 6.69
N ILE A 33 -21.43 -5.11 5.88
CA ILE A 33 -20.64 -3.99 6.42
C ILE A 33 -21.55 -2.92 7.02
N LYS A 34 -22.62 -2.53 6.32
CA LYS A 34 -23.59 -1.55 6.83
C LYS A 34 -24.15 -1.95 8.18
N ASN A 35 -24.50 -3.22 8.36
CA ASN A 35 -25.07 -3.70 9.62
C ASN A 35 -24.01 -3.83 10.73
N LEU A 36 -22.76 -4.10 10.38
CA LEU A 36 -21.65 -4.22 11.35
C LEU A 36 -21.08 -2.88 11.82
N THR A 37 -21.01 -1.88 10.94
CA THR A 37 -20.31 -0.61 11.22
C THR A 37 -21.24 0.59 11.23
N GLY A 38 -22.47 0.44 10.73
CA GLY A 38 -23.38 1.55 10.46
C GLY A 38 -23.01 2.36 9.21
N GLU A 39 -21.92 2.01 8.52
CA GLU A 39 -21.43 2.75 7.36
C GLU A 39 -22.00 2.17 6.05
N GLU A 40 -22.60 3.03 5.22
CA GLU A 40 -23.00 2.62 3.88
C GLU A 40 -21.78 2.47 2.98
N VAL A 41 -21.61 1.30 2.39
CA VAL A 41 -20.60 1.06 1.37
C VAL A 41 -21.24 1.23 -0.01
N GLU A 42 -20.86 2.29 -0.72
CA GLU A 42 -21.43 2.59 -2.04
C GLU A 42 -21.10 1.51 -3.07
N GLU A 43 -19.89 0.92 -3.04
CA GLU A 43 -19.45 -0.13 -3.96
C GLU A 43 -18.64 -1.24 -3.28
N ALA A 44 -18.95 -2.50 -3.63
CA ALA A 44 -18.18 -3.65 -3.17
C ALA A 44 -16.87 -3.77 -3.98
N PRO A 45 -15.76 -4.25 -3.40
CA PRO A 45 -14.49 -4.40 -4.12
C PRO A 45 -14.62 -5.25 -5.39
N ASP A 46 -14.33 -4.71 -6.57
CA ASP A 46 -14.29 -5.51 -7.80
C ASP A 46 -12.86 -5.98 -8.10
N LEU A 47 -12.52 -7.19 -7.64
CA LEU A 47 -11.22 -7.80 -7.87
C LEU A 47 -10.96 -8.11 -9.36
N LYS A 48 -11.99 -8.19 -10.20
CA LYS A 48 -11.84 -8.40 -11.66
C LYS A 48 -11.32 -7.12 -12.32
N LYS A 49 -11.80 -5.96 -11.86
CA LYS A 49 -11.33 -4.64 -12.33
C LYS A 49 -9.91 -4.31 -11.90
N THR A 50 -9.33 -4.95 -10.88
CA THR A 50 -7.96 -4.64 -10.42
C THR A 50 -6.92 -4.65 -11.55
N LYS A 51 -6.99 -5.61 -12.48
CA LYS A 51 -6.07 -5.68 -13.65
C LYS A 51 -6.32 -4.56 -14.66
N GLU A 52 -7.57 -4.14 -14.83
CA GLU A 52 -7.94 -3.04 -15.73
C GLU A 52 -7.53 -1.70 -15.12
N ASN A 53 -7.78 -1.51 -13.83
CA ASN A 53 -7.37 -0.34 -13.05
C ASN A 53 -5.87 -0.14 -13.08
N GLN A 54 -5.08 -1.21 -12.95
CA GLN A 54 -3.63 -1.15 -13.11
C GLN A 54 -3.22 -0.61 -14.49
N LYS A 55 -3.89 -1.04 -15.56
CA LYS A 55 -3.62 -0.52 -16.92
C LYS A 55 -4.04 0.94 -17.05
N THR A 56 -5.18 1.33 -16.48
CA THR A 56 -5.64 2.73 -16.46
C THR A 56 -4.64 3.61 -15.71
N LEU A 57 -4.16 3.18 -14.54
CA LEU A 57 -3.12 3.87 -13.79
C LEU A 57 -1.81 3.99 -14.56
N GLU A 58 -1.34 2.93 -15.22
CA GLU A 58 -0.15 3.00 -16.06
C GLU A 58 -0.32 4.01 -17.21
N LYS A 59 -1.53 4.10 -17.78
CA LYS A 59 -1.87 5.07 -18.83
C LYS A 59 -1.86 6.49 -18.28
N LEU A 60 -2.50 6.72 -17.12
CA LEU A 60 -2.51 8.03 -16.44
C LEU A 60 -1.10 8.45 -16.03
N LEU A 61 -0.30 7.56 -15.46
CA LEU A 61 1.09 7.81 -15.08
C LEU A 61 1.93 8.27 -16.28
N LYS A 62 1.78 7.60 -17.43
CA LYS A 62 2.47 8.01 -18.67
C LYS A 62 1.98 9.37 -19.16
N LYS A 63 0.67 9.63 -19.11
CA LYS A 63 0.04 10.89 -19.57
C LYS A 63 0.53 12.08 -18.73
N TYR A 64 0.35 12.01 -17.42
CA TYR A 64 0.75 13.09 -16.51
C TYR A 64 2.28 13.19 -16.36
N GLY A 65 3.01 12.07 -16.44
CA GLY A 65 4.47 12.09 -16.48
C GLY A 65 5.01 12.78 -17.73
N ALA A 66 4.39 12.56 -18.89
CA ALA A 66 4.74 13.29 -20.12
C ALA A 66 4.41 14.78 -20.01
N LEU A 67 3.27 15.14 -19.41
CA LEU A 67 2.92 16.53 -19.15
C LEU A 67 3.94 17.21 -18.23
N TYR A 68 4.33 16.56 -17.14
CA TYR A 68 5.35 17.06 -16.22
C TYR A 68 6.71 17.24 -16.89
N ALA A 69 7.10 16.31 -17.78
CA ALA A 69 8.32 16.45 -18.56
C ALA A 69 8.33 17.71 -19.45
N THR A 70 7.18 18.28 -19.83
CA THR A 70 7.13 19.54 -20.60
C THR A 70 7.58 20.77 -19.82
N LEU A 71 7.60 20.69 -18.50
CA LEU A 71 8.07 21.77 -17.63
C LEU A 71 9.61 21.88 -17.65
N ILE A 72 10.30 20.79 -18.00
CA ILE A 72 11.78 20.76 -18.09
C ILE A 72 12.21 21.29 -19.46
N THR A 73 12.86 22.45 -19.46
CA THR A 73 13.39 23.14 -20.64
C THR A 73 14.91 23.16 -20.62
N LYS A 74 15.55 23.60 -21.70
CA LYS A 74 17.02 23.80 -21.69
C LYS A 74 17.44 24.95 -20.79
N ASP A 75 16.56 25.91 -20.55
CA ASP A 75 16.87 27.14 -19.83
C ASP A 75 16.78 26.94 -18.31
N ASN A 76 15.91 26.04 -17.86
CA ASN A 76 15.73 25.70 -16.45
C ASN A 76 16.41 24.39 -16.03
N LEU A 77 17.16 23.75 -16.93
CA LEU A 77 17.92 22.51 -16.67
C LEU A 77 19.42 22.77 -16.73
N LYS A 78 20.10 22.51 -15.63
CA LYS A 78 21.56 22.51 -15.53
C LYS A 78 22.09 21.08 -15.48
N VAL A 79 23.14 20.77 -16.26
CA VAL A 79 23.78 19.45 -16.28
C VAL A 79 25.27 19.60 -15.95
N GLU A 80 25.73 18.94 -14.89
CA GLU A 80 27.12 19.03 -14.43
C GLU A 80 27.68 17.68 -14.00
N LYS A 81 29.00 17.51 -14.15
CA LYS A 81 29.72 16.37 -13.54
C LYS A 81 30.35 16.80 -12.23
N GLN A 82 29.90 16.21 -11.14
CA GLN A 82 30.37 16.55 -9.80
C GLN A 82 30.38 15.34 -8.85
N GLU A 83 31.01 15.52 -7.70
CA GLU A 83 30.86 14.60 -6.57
C GLU A 83 29.49 14.86 -5.92
N VAL A 84 28.73 13.81 -5.67
CA VAL A 84 27.40 13.85 -5.07
C VAL A 84 27.45 13.08 -3.76
N SER A 85 26.86 13.65 -2.71
CA SER A 85 26.68 13.00 -1.42
C SER A 85 25.25 12.44 -1.30
N LEU A 86 25.16 11.19 -0.89
CA LEU A 86 23.95 10.51 -0.46
C LEU A 86 23.90 10.66 1.07
N ASP A 87 23.32 11.76 1.54
CA ASP A 87 23.41 12.18 2.94
C ASP A 87 22.75 11.18 3.88
N GLY A 88 21.62 10.60 3.47
CA GLY A 88 20.91 9.57 4.24
C GLY A 88 21.68 8.25 4.33
N LEU A 89 22.48 7.93 3.31
CA LEU A 89 23.28 6.70 3.25
C LEU A 89 24.74 6.87 3.65
N GLY A 90 25.21 8.11 3.87
CA GLY A 90 26.61 8.41 4.19
C GLY A 90 27.60 8.03 3.08
N GLN A 91 27.16 7.98 1.82
CA GLN A 91 27.98 7.57 0.68
C GLN A 91 28.21 8.73 -0.29
N LYS A 92 29.26 8.60 -1.12
CA LYS A 92 29.57 9.56 -2.18
C LYS A 92 29.86 8.86 -3.50
N PHE A 93 29.56 9.53 -4.60
CA PHE A 93 29.93 9.08 -5.94
C PHE A 93 30.20 10.26 -6.86
N LYS A 94 30.90 10.04 -7.96
CA LYS A 94 31.08 11.04 -9.01
C LYS A 94 30.16 10.71 -10.18
N GLY A 95 29.31 11.66 -10.56
CA GLY A 95 28.24 11.40 -11.53
C GLY A 95 27.83 12.64 -12.32
N GLU A 96 26.89 12.42 -13.24
CA GLU A 96 26.16 13.50 -13.91
C GLU A 96 24.97 13.90 -13.04
N VAL A 97 24.80 15.20 -12.82
CA VAL A 97 23.74 15.79 -12.01
C VAL A 97 22.92 16.70 -12.88
N TYR A 98 21.64 16.42 -12.95
CA TYR A 98 20.62 17.19 -13.63
C TYR A 98 19.86 17.98 -12.56
N THR A 99 19.99 19.30 -12.57
CA THR A 99 19.30 20.19 -11.65
C THR A 99 18.27 21.00 -12.43
N PHE A 100 17.00 20.75 -12.13
CA PHE A 100 15.87 21.49 -12.65
C PHE A 100 15.44 22.57 -11.64
N THR A 101 15.30 23.80 -12.10
CA THR A 101 14.95 24.98 -11.29
C THR A 101 13.97 25.86 -12.08
N PRO A 102 12.65 25.62 -11.97
CA PRO A 102 11.66 26.34 -12.74
C PRO A 102 11.49 27.78 -12.27
N LYS A 103 11.00 28.62 -13.19
CA LYS A 103 10.55 29.98 -12.92
C LYS A 103 9.04 30.04 -12.66
N ALA A 104 8.58 31.07 -11.95
CA ALA A 104 7.17 31.23 -11.61
C ALA A 104 6.26 31.13 -12.85
N GLU A 105 6.61 31.81 -13.95
CA GLU A 105 5.86 31.76 -15.21
C GLU A 105 5.82 30.36 -15.85
N GLU A 106 6.90 29.58 -15.71
CA GLU A 106 6.94 28.20 -16.23
C GLU A 106 6.02 27.28 -15.41
N VAL A 107 6.02 27.44 -14.08
CA VAL A 107 5.13 26.71 -13.17
C VAL A 107 3.67 27.08 -13.44
N LYS A 108 3.35 28.37 -13.55
CA LYS A 108 2.01 28.86 -13.90
C LYS A 108 1.50 28.23 -15.19
N ALA A 109 2.30 28.31 -16.26
CA ALA A 109 1.94 27.73 -17.56
C ALA A 109 1.78 26.20 -17.50
N PHE A 110 2.52 25.51 -16.64
CA PHE A 110 2.34 24.08 -16.40
C PHE A 110 1.04 23.79 -15.65
N LEU A 111 0.73 24.52 -14.59
CA LEU A 111 -0.49 24.36 -13.79
C LEU A 111 -1.74 24.62 -14.63
N GLU A 112 -1.74 25.64 -15.50
CA GLU A 112 -2.84 25.88 -16.45
C GLU A 112 -3.06 24.69 -17.40
N LYS A 113 -1.97 24.11 -17.93
CA LYS A 113 -2.06 22.90 -18.78
C LYS A 113 -2.48 21.66 -17.99
N LEU A 114 -2.06 21.54 -16.72
CA LEU A 114 -2.50 20.48 -15.83
C LEU A 114 -3.99 20.55 -15.61
N ALA A 115 -4.52 21.74 -15.31
CA ALA A 115 -5.95 21.98 -15.17
C ALA A 115 -6.72 21.59 -16.43
N ASP A 116 -6.28 22.04 -17.61
CA ASP A 116 -6.90 21.70 -18.90
C ASP A 116 -6.90 20.19 -19.17
N THR A 117 -5.84 19.49 -18.75
CA THR A 117 -5.72 18.05 -18.90
C THR A 117 -6.68 17.33 -17.97
N VAL A 118 -6.68 17.69 -16.69
CA VAL A 118 -7.48 17.07 -15.64
C VAL A 118 -8.98 17.26 -15.89
N GLU A 119 -9.42 18.46 -16.24
CA GLU A 119 -10.83 18.80 -16.48
C GLU A 119 -11.51 17.89 -17.53
N LYS A 120 -10.73 17.36 -18.46
CA LYS A 120 -11.21 16.60 -19.63
C LYS A 120 -10.77 15.14 -19.61
N ASP A 121 -10.13 14.68 -18.53
CA ASP A 121 -9.54 13.35 -18.49
C ASP A 121 -10.58 12.28 -18.11
N LYS A 122 -11.16 11.65 -19.14
CA LYS A 122 -12.11 10.55 -18.97
C LYS A 122 -11.53 9.33 -18.29
N ASP A 123 -10.23 9.07 -18.45
CA ASP A 123 -9.60 7.91 -17.81
C ASP A 123 -9.49 8.14 -16.29
N LEU A 124 -9.32 9.41 -15.87
CA LEU A 124 -9.30 9.81 -14.47
C LEU A 124 -10.72 9.88 -13.90
N GLU A 125 -11.68 10.41 -14.66
CA GLU A 125 -13.11 10.43 -14.31
C GLU A 125 -13.61 9.01 -14.02
N GLU A 126 -13.39 8.07 -14.96
CA GLU A 126 -13.80 6.67 -14.79
C GLU A 126 -13.12 6.00 -13.59
N LEU A 127 -11.87 6.36 -13.29
CA LEU A 127 -11.14 5.81 -12.15
C LEU A 127 -11.68 6.32 -10.81
N LEU A 128 -12.05 7.60 -10.73
CA LEU A 128 -12.63 8.21 -9.52
C LEU A 128 -14.02 7.65 -9.20
N GLU A 129 -14.77 7.22 -10.21
CA GLU A 129 -16.07 6.54 -10.03
C GLU A 129 -15.93 5.13 -9.45
N GLN A 130 -14.71 4.56 -9.34
CA GLN A 130 -14.51 3.19 -8.89
C GLN A 130 -14.45 3.06 -7.37
N GLY A 131 -15.56 3.29 -6.69
CA GLY A 131 -15.77 2.89 -5.30
C GLY A 131 -14.57 3.17 -4.38
N ASN A 132 -14.12 2.14 -3.65
CA ASN A 132 -13.02 2.26 -2.68
C ASN A 132 -11.64 2.60 -3.30
N TYR A 133 -11.43 2.33 -4.59
CA TYR A 133 -10.17 2.67 -5.25
C TYR A 133 -10.16 4.13 -5.73
N GLY A 134 -11.28 4.56 -6.29
CA GLY A 134 -11.55 5.95 -6.63
C GLY A 134 -11.54 6.85 -5.41
N SER A 135 -12.10 6.42 -4.27
CA SER A 135 -12.12 7.20 -3.03
C SER A 135 -10.72 7.47 -2.48
N GLN A 136 -9.81 6.49 -2.49
CA GLN A 136 -8.42 6.70 -2.05
C GLN A 136 -7.68 7.71 -2.93
N ILE A 137 -7.93 7.67 -4.25
CA ILE A 137 -7.36 8.64 -5.19
C ILE A 137 -7.99 10.02 -4.99
N ASN A 138 -9.31 10.06 -4.78
CA ASN A 138 -10.06 11.26 -4.46
C ASN A 138 -9.50 11.95 -3.21
N ASP A 139 -9.32 11.20 -2.12
CA ASP A 139 -8.75 11.67 -0.85
C ASP A 139 -7.30 12.14 -1.03
N ALA A 140 -6.48 11.38 -1.76
CA ALA A 140 -5.09 11.75 -2.04
C ALA A 140 -4.97 13.04 -2.87
N MET A 141 -5.94 13.29 -3.76
CA MET A 141 -6.04 14.53 -4.53
C MET A 141 -6.74 15.65 -3.77
N GLY A 142 -7.33 15.35 -2.60
CA GLY A 142 -8.10 16.30 -1.80
C GLY A 142 -9.37 16.79 -2.49
N LEU A 143 -9.99 15.98 -3.37
CA LEU A 143 -11.28 16.35 -3.94
C LEU A 143 -12.40 16.00 -2.94
N GLY A 144 -13.48 16.78 -2.98
CA GLY A 144 -14.62 16.57 -2.09
C GLY A 144 -15.45 15.37 -2.54
N SER A 145 -15.82 14.49 -1.61
CA SER A 145 -16.55 13.24 -1.90
C SER A 145 -18.03 13.39 -2.26
N SER A 146 -18.59 14.61 -2.23
CA SER A 146 -20.03 14.84 -2.38
C SER A 146 -20.51 15.13 -3.82
N LEU A 147 -19.60 15.32 -4.78
CA LEU A 147 -19.94 15.67 -6.16
C LEU A 147 -19.66 14.50 -7.12
N PRO A 148 -20.33 14.42 -8.28
CA PRO A 148 -19.94 13.52 -9.36
C PRO A 148 -18.47 13.74 -9.78
N ALA A 149 -17.75 12.68 -10.15
CA ALA A 149 -16.32 12.73 -10.48
C ALA A 149 -15.99 13.83 -11.51
N LYS A 150 -16.81 13.98 -12.55
CA LYS A 150 -16.65 15.04 -13.55
C LYS A 150 -16.69 16.45 -12.94
N GLU A 151 -17.63 16.71 -12.04
CA GLU A 151 -17.78 18.01 -11.38
C GLU A 151 -16.61 18.24 -10.41
N GLN A 152 -16.17 17.20 -9.69
CA GLN A 152 -14.96 17.27 -8.85
C GLN A 152 -13.73 17.68 -9.66
N LEU A 153 -13.51 17.05 -10.84
CA LEU A 153 -12.39 17.37 -11.72
C LEU A 153 -12.48 18.79 -12.29
N GLN A 154 -13.68 19.26 -12.60
CA GLN A 154 -13.91 20.64 -13.06
C GLN A 154 -13.58 21.66 -11.97
N GLU A 155 -14.08 21.47 -10.75
CA GLU A 155 -13.77 22.34 -9.62
C GLU A 155 -12.29 22.33 -9.27
N PHE A 156 -11.66 21.15 -9.28
CA PHE A 156 -10.24 21.01 -9.02
C PHE A 156 -9.39 21.70 -10.09
N ALA A 157 -9.73 21.54 -11.37
CA ALA A 157 -9.08 22.25 -12.46
C ALA A 157 -9.25 23.78 -12.32
N GLN A 158 -10.43 24.26 -11.91
CA GLN A 158 -10.64 25.67 -11.63
C GLN A 158 -9.73 26.17 -10.49
N LYS A 159 -9.67 25.45 -9.36
CA LYS A 159 -8.79 25.78 -8.23
C LYS A 159 -7.32 25.84 -8.65
N ILE A 160 -6.87 24.90 -9.48
CA ILE A 160 -5.50 24.92 -10.03
C ILE A 160 -5.26 26.20 -10.84
N ARG A 161 -6.20 26.61 -11.70
CA ARG A 161 -6.05 27.84 -12.50
C ARG A 161 -6.03 29.09 -11.65
N GLU A 162 -6.93 29.18 -10.66
CA GLU A 162 -7.01 30.31 -9.74
C GLU A 162 -5.73 30.46 -8.91
N ALA A 163 -5.13 29.34 -8.49
CA ALA A 163 -3.89 29.33 -7.71
C ALA A 163 -2.61 29.34 -8.56
N ALA A 164 -2.68 29.28 -9.90
CA ALA A 164 -1.52 29.01 -10.74
C ALA A 164 -0.42 30.08 -10.65
N GLU A 165 -0.82 31.35 -10.57
CA GLU A 165 0.09 32.49 -10.46
C GLU A 165 0.77 32.52 -9.09
N ASP A 166 -0.01 32.48 -8.01
CA ASP A 166 0.49 32.48 -6.64
C ASP A 166 1.40 31.26 -6.38
N SER A 167 0.98 30.07 -6.82
CA SER A 167 1.77 28.85 -6.68
C SER A 167 3.09 28.93 -7.46
N GLY A 168 3.09 29.57 -8.63
CA GLY A 168 4.32 29.80 -9.39
C GLY A 168 5.30 30.67 -8.63
N GLN A 169 4.82 31.77 -8.04
CA GLN A 169 5.64 32.66 -7.22
C GLN A 169 6.16 31.95 -5.97
N GLU A 170 5.31 31.20 -5.25
CA GLU A 170 5.69 30.45 -4.07
C GLU A 170 6.79 29.41 -4.35
N ILE A 171 6.70 28.69 -5.48
CA ILE A 171 7.70 27.70 -5.88
C ILE A 171 9.05 28.35 -6.19
N GLU A 172 9.05 29.51 -6.85
CA GLU A 172 10.28 30.28 -7.12
C GLU A 172 10.89 30.85 -5.83
N ASP A 173 10.07 31.49 -4.99
CA ASP A 173 10.50 32.08 -3.71
C ASP A 173 11.02 31.02 -2.72
N ALA A 174 10.47 29.81 -2.79
CA ALA A 174 10.92 28.67 -2.01
C ALA A 174 12.23 28.05 -2.53
N ASN A 175 12.84 28.59 -3.59
CA ASN A 175 14.03 28.05 -4.25
C ASN A 175 13.88 26.56 -4.58
N PHE A 176 12.74 26.20 -5.16
CA PHE A 176 12.46 24.82 -5.52
C PHE A 176 13.52 24.27 -6.48
N THR A 177 13.97 23.05 -6.21
CA THR A 177 14.91 22.31 -7.05
C THR A 177 14.49 20.85 -7.14
N TRP A 178 14.63 20.29 -8.33
CA TRP A 178 14.56 18.85 -8.54
C TRP A 178 15.87 18.37 -9.14
N ILE A 179 16.53 17.46 -8.43
CA ILE A 179 17.83 16.92 -8.77
C ILE A 179 17.69 15.45 -9.11
N ILE A 180 18.24 15.07 -10.26
CA ILE A 180 18.48 13.68 -10.64
C ILE A 180 19.99 13.49 -10.77
N ALA A 181 20.55 12.56 -10.00
CA ALA A 181 21.97 12.25 -10.07
C ALA A 181 22.21 10.80 -10.49
N VAL A 182 23.11 10.61 -11.46
CA VAL A 182 23.40 9.32 -12.08
C VAL A 182 24.90 9.02 -12.09
N GLU A 183 25.24 7.76 -11.83
CA GLU A 183 26.60 7.22 -12.01
C GLU A 183 26.63 6.39 -13.29
N GLY A 184 27.18 6.97 -14.37
CA GLY A 184 27.03 6.39 -15.71
C GLY A 184 25.56 6.39 -16.13
N LYS A 185 24.96 5.22 -16.28
CA LYS A 185 23.52 5.06 -16.63
C LYS A 185 22.64 4.63 -15.46
N LYS A 186 23.17 4.64 -14.23
CA LYS A 186 22.46 4.16 -13.05
C LYS A 186 21.99 5.35 -12.22
N LEU A 187 20.70 5.38 -11.92
CA LEU A 187 20.13 6.33 -10.96
C LEU A 187 20.76 6.09 -9.57
N ARG A 188 21.21 7.17 -8.94
CA ARG A 188 21.77 7.15 -7.58
C ARG A 188 21.02 8.08 -6.63
N GLN A 189 20.42 9.16 -7.14
CA GLN A 189 19.60 10.05 -6.33
C GLN A 189 18.48 10.69 -7.14
N ILE A 190 17.30 10.79 -6.53
CA ILE A 190 16.28 11.79 -6.85
C ILE A 190 16.12 12.66 -5.62
N LYS A 191 16.22 13.98 -5.75
CA LYS A 191 16.07 14.91 -4.61
C LYS A 191 15.19 16.08 -5.02
N ILE A 192 14.12 16.29 -4.27
CA ILE A 192 13.24 17.45 -4.39
C ILE A 192 13.48 18.30 -3.15
N SER A 193 13.81 19.57 -3.34
CA SER A 193 14.11 20.45 -2.21
C SER A 193 13.56 21.85 -2.41
N SER A 194 13.18 22.47 -1.31
CA SER A 194 12.90 23.89 -1.16
C SER A 194 13.67 24.43 0.05
N ASN A 195 13.48 25.71 0.38
CA ASN A 195 14.08 26.32 1.57
C ASN A 195 13.72 25.60 2.89
N GLN A 196 12.55 24.95 2.96
CA GLN A 196 12.03 24.33 4.18
C GLN A 196 11.98 22.80 4.14
N TYR A 197 11.86 22.21 2.97
CA TYR A 197 11.59 20.78 2.82
C TYR A 197 12.61 20.11 1.92
N VAL A 198 13.01 18.89 2.28
CA VAL A 198 13.82 18.03 1.42
C VAL A 198 13.22 16.64 1.41
N CYS A 199 12.91 16.12 0.23
CA CYS A 199 12.57 14.73 -0.01
C CYS A 199 13.63 14.13 -0.94
N SER A 200 14.23 12.99 -0.58
CA SER A 200 15.19 12.32 -1.45
C SER A 200 15.01 10.81 -1.48
N LEU A 201 15.11 10.21 -2.67
CA LEU A 201 15.39 8.80 -2.85
C LEU A 201 16.89 8.65 -3.13
N GLU A 202 17.59 7.88 -2.31
CA GLU A 202 19.01 7.58 -2.44
C GLU A 202 19.22 6.10 -2.72
N ILE A 203 20.07 5.77 -3.68
CA ILE A 203 20.35 4.40 -4.09
C ILE A 203 21.86 4.16 -3.99
N ALA A 204 22.24 3.14 -3.24
CA ALA A 204 23.62 2.72 -3.04
C ALA A 204 23.82 1.23 -3.29
N LYS A 205 25.09 0.85 -3.37
CA LYS A 205 25.54 -0.54 -3.41
C LYS A 205 26.48 -0.79 -2.24
N ASP A 206 26.28 -1.93 -1.59
CA ASP A 206 27.20 -2.49 -0.60
C ASP A 206 27.45 -3.95 -0.95
N GLY A 207 28.58 -4.22 -1.62
CA GLY A 207 28.84 -5.53 -2.23
C GLY A 207 27.77 -5.93 -3.25
N ASP A 208 27.11 -7.08 -3.01
CA ASP A 208 26.02 -7.60 -3.82
C ASP A 208 24.65 -6.96 -3.48
N LYS A 209 24.55 -6.23 -2.38
CA LYS A 209 23.31 -5.60 -1.91
C LYS A 209 23.04 -4.26 -2.59
N THR A 210 21.77 -4.01 -2.88
CA THR A 210 21.23 -2.67 -3.15
C THR A 210 20.67 -2.11 -1.85
N ILE A 211 20.91 -0.82 -1.63
CA ILE A 211 20.29 -0.06 -0.55
C ILE A 211 19.52 1.08 -1.20
N GLU A 212 18.23 1.19 -0.89
CA GLU A 212 17.35 2.28 -1.31
C GLU A 212 16.83 2.97 -0.04
N GLN A 213 16.92 4.29 0.04
CA GLN A 213 16.43 5.03 1.18
C GLN A 213 15.65 6.27 0.74
N LEU A 214 14.39 6.34 1.15
CA LEU A 214 13.59 7.56 1.08
C LEU A 214 13.88 8.38 2.34
N ASN A 215 14.20 9.66 2.17
CA ASN A 215 14.42 10.61 3.25
C ASN A 215 13.43 11.76 3.12
N LEU A 216 12.87 12.22 4.24
CA LEU A 216 11.93 13.32 4.33
C LEU A 216 12.39 14.22 5.48
N LYS A 217 12.78 15.45 5.18
CA LYS A 217 13.21 16.44 6.18
C LYS A 217 12.28 17.64 6.13
N GLY A 218 11.62 17.93 7.24
CA GLY A 218 10.80 19.13 7.44
C GLY A 218 11.58 20.30 8.04
N GLY A 219 10.94 21.47 8.09
CA GLY A 219 11.55 22.73 8.54
C GLY A 219 12.04 22.72 10.00
N GLU A 220 11.45 21.90 10.87
CA GLU A 220 11.76 21.83 12.31
C GLU A 220 12.73 20.69 12.71
N GLY A 221 13.41 20.08 11.73
CA GLY A 221 14.58 19.23 11.97
C GLY A 221 14.32 17.74 12.11
N GLU A 222 13.07 17.30 12.22
CA GLU A 222 12.76 15.87 12.13
C GLU A 222 13.02 15.36 10.71
N THR A 223 13.88 14.34 10.61
CA THR A 223 14.21 13.67 9.35
C THR A 223 13.70 12.25 9.42
N PHE A 224 12.60 11.97 8.72
CA PHE A 224 12.08 10.61 8.58
C PHE A 224 12.83 9.89 7.46
N TYR A 225 13.05 8.59 7.62
CA TYR A 225 13.52 7.76 6.54
C TYR A 225 12.84 6.40 6.48
N LEU A 226 12.76 5.86 5.27
CA LEU A 226 12.40 4.48 4.99
C LEU A 226 13.50 3.87 4.14
N LYS A 227 14.17 2.84 4.66
CA LYS A 227 15.30 2.15 4.05
C LYS A 227 14.93 0.72 3.67
N ASN A 228 15.14 0.35 2.42
CA ASN A 228 15.07 -1.00 1.90
C ASN A 228 16.47 -1.49 1.51
N GLU A 229 16.91 -2.61 2.05
CA GLU A 229 18.19 -3.23 1.73
C GLU A 229 17.95 -4.64 1.21
N TYR A 230 18.47 -4.99 0.03
CA TYR A 230 18.18 -6.27 -0.61
C TYR A 230 19.26 -6.79 -1.54
N ALA A 231 19.27 -8.10 -1.77
CA ALA A 231 20.11 -8.77 -2.77
C ALA A 231 19.31 -9.86 -3.50
N LEU A 232 19.51 -9.93 -4.82
CA LEU A 232 18.96 -11.00 -5.64
C LEU A 232 19.93 -12.19 -5.66
N LYS A 233 19.49 -13.34 -5.16
CA LYS A 233 20.24 -14.61 -5.20
C LYS A 233 19.44 -15.63 -5.99
N GLY A 234 19.87 -15.92 -7.21
CA GLY A 234 19.10 -16.77 -8.13
C GLY A 234 17.75 -16.15 -8.46
N LYS A 235 16.66 -16.82 -8.09
CA LYS A 235 15.27 -16.34 -8.26
C LYS A 235 14.67 -15.75 -6.98
N THR A 236 15.48 -15.52 -5.94
CA THR A 236 14.99 -15.05 -4.64
C THR A 236 15.56 -13.67 -4.32
N LEU A 237 14.68 -12.70 -4.11
CA LEU A 237 15.00 -11.36 -3.63
C LEU A 237 14.93 -11.36 -2.10
N ASN A 238 16.10 -11.37 -1.44
CA ASN A 238 16.18 -11.32 0.01
C ASN A 238 16.43 -9.89 0.44
N GLY A 239 15.66 -9.37 1.38
CA GLY A 239 15.86 -8.01 1.86
C GLY A 239 15.17 -7.71 3.17
N SER A 240 15.28 -6.44 3.57
CA SER A 240 14.69 -5.93 4.78
C SER A 240 14.28 -4.47 4.61
N ILE A 241 13.11 -4.12 5.15
CA ILE A 241 12.64 -2.74 5.27
C ILE A 241 12.83 -2.32 6.73
N SER A 242 13.38 -1.11 6.89
CA SER A 242 13.53 -0.43 8.17
C SER A 242 13.21 1.05 8.00
N GLY A 243 12.88 1.74 9.08
CA GLY A 243 12.62 3.18 9.02
C GLY A 243 12.55 3.77 10.41
N GLY A 244 12.87 5.05 10.55
CA GLY A 244 12.79 5.70 11.86
C GLY A 244 13.17 7.17 11.90
N ASN A 245 12.33 7.94 12.59
CA ASN A 245 12.60 9.11 13.45
C ASN A 245 11.23 9.48 14.06
N GLY A 246 11.14 9.87 15.33
CA GLY A 246 9.83 10.13 15.98
C GLY A 246 9.02 8.88 16.37
N ILE A 247 7.70 8.89 16.13
CA ILE A 247 6.69 7.95 16.69
C ILE A 247 6.75 6.51 16.11
N PHE A 248 7.30 6.32 14.90
CA PHE A 248 7.34 5.01 14.24
C PHE A 248 8.78 4.54 14.03
N ASN A 249 9.16 3.44 14.69
CA ASN A 249 10.41 2.71 14.45
C ASN A 249 10.05 1.36 13.82
N ILE A 250 10.26 1.21 12.51
CA ILE A 250 10.07 -0.06 11.81
C ILE A 250 11.37 -0.85 11.96
N THR A 251 11.42 -1.72 12.97
CA THR A 251 12.53 -2.65 13.16
C THR A 251 12.26 -3.93 12.37
N GLY A 252 12.68 -3.94 11.11
CA GLY A 252 13.02 -5.17 10.39
C GLY A 252 11.84 -6.02 9.93
N LEU A 253 11.05 -5.48 8.99
CA LEU A 253 10.33 -6.36 8.07
C LEU A 253 11.39 -7.02 7.19
N GLU A 254 11.67 -8.30 7.41
CA GLU A 254 12.56 -9.12 6.58
C GLU A 254 11.72 -9.87 5.53
N TYR A 255 12.25 -10.03 4.33
CA TYR A 255 11.55 -10.75 3.27
C TYR A 255 12.49 -11.59 2.41
N ALA A 256 11.95 -12.68 1.87
CA ALA A 256 12.58 -13.54 0.87
C ALA A 256 11.54 -13.84 -0.22
N ILE A 257 11.53 -13.03 -1.28
CA ILE A 257 10.51 -13.04 -2.33
C ILE A 257 10.97 -13.89 -3.52
N GLU A 258 10.12 -14.79 -4.00
CA GLU A 258 10.33 -15.53 -5.25
C GLU A 258 9.96 -14.65 -6.45
N THR A 259 10.98 -14.22 -7.20
CA THR A 259 10.78 -13.38 -8.38
C THR A 259 9.96 -14.13 -9.45
N GLY A 260 8.94 -13.46 -9.99
CA GLY A 260 8.09 -13.99 -11.06
C GLY A 260 6.91 -14.84 -10.59
N LYS A 261 6.73 -15.04 -9.28
CA LYS A 261 5.55 -15.69 -8.70
C LYS A 261 4.81 -14.74 -7.75
N LYS A 262 3.48 -14.76 -7.81
CA LYS A 262 2.61 -13.97 -6.94
C LYS A 262 1.23 -14.60 -6.81
N SER A 263 0.59 -14.33 -5.69
CA SER A 263 -0.84 -14.52 -5.51
C SER A 263 -1.60 -13.31 -6.08
N ILE A 264 -2.93 -13.30 -5.93
CA ILE A 264 -3.74 -12.11 -6.21
C ILE A 264 -3.42 -10.94 -5.26
N LEU A 265 -2.92 -11.22 -4.05
CA LEU A 265 -2.67 -10.20 -3.01
C LEU A 265 -1.22 -9.71 -3.01
N MET A 266 -0.25 -10.61 -3.14
CA MET A 266 1.16 -10.29 -2.94
C MET A 266 2.13 -11.31 -3.57
N PRO A 267 3.42 -10.94 -3.76
CA PRO A 267 4.45 -11.87 -4.24
C PRO A 267 4.60 -13.11 -3.37
N TYR A 268 5.07 -14.20 -3.96
CA TYR A 268 5.39 -15.41 -3.20
C TYR A 268 6.67 -15.21 -2.40
N GLY A 269 6.77 -15.91 -1.28
CA GLY A 269 7.93 -15.83 -0.41
C GLY A 269 7.57 -15.84 1.07
N THR A 270 8.56 -15.49 1.88
CA THR A 270 8.39 -15.34 3.33
C THR A 270 8.58 -13.89 3.72
N TYR A 271 7.73 -13.40 4.60
CA TYR A 271 7.74 -12.06 5.17
C TYR A 271 7.74 -12.20 6.68
N THR A 272 8.71 -11.61 7.35
CA THR A 272 8.89 -11.72 8.80
C THR A 272 8.86 -10.34 9.41
N VAL A 273 7.99 -10.14 10.39
CA VAL A 273 7.97 -8.95 11.22
C VAL A 273 8.30 -9.37 12.64
N LYS A 274 9.34 -8.76 13.20
CA LYS A 274 9.72 -8.95 14.60
C LYS A 274 9.06 -7.84 15.42
N ASP A 275 8.67 -8.19 16.64
CA ASP A 275 8.13 -7.23 17.59
C ASP A 275 9.11 -6.07 17.82
N PRO A 276 8.70 -4.82 17.56
CA PRO A 276 9.56 -3.65 17.73
C PRO A 276 9.85 -3.33 19.21
N THR A 277 9.06 -3.88 20.16
CA THR A 277 9.24 -3.67 21.60
C THR A 277 10.29 -4.60 22.22
N GLY A 278 10.71 -5.65 21.51
CA GLY A 278 11.70 -6.61 21.98
C GLY A 278 11.18 -7.62 23.01
N MET A 279 9.87 -7.70 23.21
CA MET A 279 9.20 -8.69 24.07
C MET A 279 9.21 -10.11 23.48
N GLY A 280 9.67 -10.26 22.24
CA GLY A 280 9.93 -11.56 21.60
C GLY A 280 8.82 -12.04 20.66
N GLY A 281 7.77 -11.23 20.46
CA GLY A 281 6.74 -11.51 19.48
C GLY A 281 7.28 -11.56 18.05
N GLN A 282 6.73 -12.45 17.23
CA GLN A 282 7.08 -12.54 15.81
C GLN A 282 5.87 -12.96 14.96
N ALA A 283 5.72 -12.30 13.82
CA ALA A 283 4.81 -12.68 12.76
C ALA A 283 5.59 -13.15 11.52
N ILE A 284 5.27 -14.33 11.01
CA ILE A 284 5.83 -14.87 9.76
C ILE A 284 4.67 -15.17 8.81
N LEU A 285 4.63 -14.48 7.68
CA LEU A 285 3.72 -14.78 6.58
C LEU A 285 4.48 -15.52 5.48
N THR A 286 4.00 -16.71 5.11
CA THR A 286 4.52 -17.48 3.98
C THR A 286 3.48 -17.58 2.88
N VAL A 287 3.83 -17.12 1.68
CA VAL A 287 2.97 -17.16 0.49
C VAL A 287 3.55 -18.13 -0.52
N LYS A 288 2.77 -19.14 -0.89
CA LYS A 288 3.21 -20.24 -1.76
C LYS A 288 2.07 -20.75 -2.63
N ASP A 289 2.40 -21.64 -3.56
CA ASP A 289 1.41 -22.39 -4.34
C ASP A 289 0.50 -23.19 -3.39
N GLY A 290 -0.82 -23.00 -3.54
CA GLY A 290 -1.85 -23.81 -2.88
C GLY A 290 -2.42 -24.88 -3.81
N GLU A 291 -3.39 -25.64 -3.33
CA GLU A 291 -4.06 -26.66 -4.15
C GLU A 291 -4.94 -26.03 -5.26
N LYS A 292 -5.23 -26.78 -6.34
CA LYS A 292 -6.22 -26.38 -7.37
C LYS A 292 -6.03 -24.98 -7.98
N ASN A 293 -4.78 -24.57 -8.23
CA ASN A 293 -4.42 -23.26 -8.79
C ASN A 293 -4.70 -22.07 -7.85
N SER A 294 -4.70 -22.30 -6.55
CA SER A 294 -4.76 -21.24 -5.53
C SER A 294 -3.36 -20.86 -5.02
N SER A 295 -3.32 -19.89 -4.13
CA SER A 295 -2.15 -19.52 -3.33
C SER A 295 -2.48 -19.61 -1.86
N ASP A 296 -1.62 -20.27 -1.08
CA ASP A 296 -1.72 -20.34 0.36
C ASP A 296 -0.94 -19.19 0.99
N HIS A 297 -1.55 -18.54 1.98
CA HIS A 297 -1.01 -17.49 2.83
C HIS A 297 -1.04 -17.98 4.27
N GLU A 298 0.10 -18.43 4.75
CA GLU A 298 0.25 -18.97 6.09
C GLU A 298 0.86 -17.91 7.00
N LEU A 299 0.06 -17.33 7.89
CA LEU A 299 0.49 -16.41 8.93
C LEU A 299 0.71 -17.15 10.24
N VAL A 300 1.93 -17.17 10.74
CA VAL A 300 2.31 -17.72 12.04
C VAL A 300 2.69 -16.58 12.96
N LEU A 301 1.94 -16.44 14.05
CA LEU A 301 2.24 -15.57 15.18
C LEU A 301 2.84 -16.43 16.30
N SER A 302 3.92 -15.96 16.91
CA SER A 302 4.62 -16.64 18.01
C SER A 302 5.11 -15.65 19.05
N GLY A 303 5.41 -16.12 20.26
CA GLY A 303 5.83 -15.27 21.39
C GLY A 303 4.65 -14.50 22.02
N LEU A 304 3.42 -15.00 21.84
CA LEU A 304 2.21 -14.33 22.31
C LEU A 304 2.04 -14.40 23.83
N GLU A 305 2.72 -15.33 24.49
CA GLU A 305 2.79 -15.44 25.95
C GLU A 305 3.34 -14.16 26.61
N ALA A 306 4.22 -13.44 25.91
CA ALA A 306 4.76 -12.18 26.39
C ALA A 306 3.67 -11.09 26.53
N TYR A 307 2.56 -11.23 25.81
CA TYR A 307 1.44 -10.29 25.81
C TYR A 307 0.30 -10.74 26.72
N SER A 308 0.58 -11.63 27.68
CA SER A 308 -0.43 -12.21 28.58
C SER A 308 -1.60 -12.88 27.84
N MET A 309 -1.38 -13.28 26.57
CA MET A 309 -2.30 -14.15 25.86
C MET A 309 -2.13 -15.56 26.43
N GLY A 310 -3.22 -16.29 26.66
CA GLY A 310 -3.18 -17.67 27.18
C GLY A 310 -2.56 -18.70 26.23
N LEU A 311 -1.93 -18.27 25.14
CA LEU A 311 -1.42 -19.09 24.06
C LEU A 311 -0.05 -18.58 23.63
N SER A 312 0.85 -19.50 23.27
CA SER A 312 2.21 -19.16 22.84
C SER A 312 2.31 -18.72 21.37
N GLY A 313 1.26 -18.97 20.58
CA GLY A 313 1.24 -18.65 19.17
C GLY A 313 -0.08 -19.02 18.49
N VAL A 314 -0.27 -18.49 17.28
CA VAL A 314 -1.42 -18.75 16.41
C VAL A 314 -0.91 -19.01 14.99
N LYS A 315 -1.52 -19.95 14.29
CA LYS A 315 -1.31 -20.13 12.85
C LYS A 315 -2.64 -19.93 12.14
N LEU A 316 -2.68 -18.98 11.21
CA LEU A 316 -3.79 -18.68 10.32
C LEU A 316 -3.39 -19.06 8.90
N ASN A 317 -4.26 -19.80 8.21
CA ASN A 317 -4.08 -20.09 6.79
C ASN A 317 -5.20 -19.39 6.02
N LEU A 318 -4.83 -18.58 5.04
CA LEU A 318 -5.75 -18.00 4.07
C LEU A 318 -5.41 -18.60 2.70
N ASN A 319 -6.40 -19.18 2.04
CA ASN A 319 -6.28 -19.62 0.66
C ASN A 319 -6.91 -18.58 -0.25
N THR A 320 -6.20 -18.17 -1.30
CA THR A 320 -6.70 -17.20 -2.29
C THR A 320 -6.62 -17.79 -3.67
N SER A 321 -7.62 -17.57 -4.51
CA SER A 321 -7.61 -17.99 -5.91
C SER A 321 -8.24 -16.90 -6.78
N ASP A 322 -7.71 -16.70 -7.99
CA ASP A 322 -8.37 -15.90 -9.03
C ASP A 322 -9.30 -16.77 -9.91
N LYS A 323 -9.44 -18.06 -9.56
CA LYS A 323 -10.28 -19.06 -10.23
C LYS A 323 -11.20 -19.75 -9.22
N ALA A 324 -12.47 -19.94 -9.60
CA ALA A 324 -13.57 -20.36 -8.72
C ALA A 324 -13.52 -21.82 -8.20
N ASP A 325 -12.40 -22.53 -8.29
CA ASP A 325 -12.30 -23.95 -7.95
C ASP A 325 -11.88 -24.22 -6.49
N ILE A 326 -12.36 -23.41 -5.54
CA ILE A 326 -12.21 -23.70 -4.11
C ILE A 326 -13.40 -24.56 -3.66
N THR A 327 -13.12 -25.62 -2.90
CA THR A 327 -14.18 -26.49 -2.37
C THR A 327 -14.86 -25.80 -1.20
N LEU A 328 -16.14 -25.47 -1.35
CA LEU A 328 -16.94 -24.86 -0.29
C LEU A 328 -16.98 -25.75 0.97
N PRO A 329 -17.01 -25.15 2.17
CA PRO A 329 -17.24 -25.89 3.40
C PRO A 329 -18.50 -26.75 3.32
N LYS A 330 -18.44 -27.95 3.92
CA LYS A 330 -19.61 -28.82 4.07
C LYS A 330 -20.41 -28.29 5.27
N GLY A 331 -21.62 -27.82 5.04
CA GLY A 331 -22.45 -27.19 6.05
C GLY A 331 -23.74 -26.62 5.48
N GLU A 332 -24.73 -26.39 6.33
CA GLU A 332 -25.90 -25.58 5.95
C GLU A 332 -25.45 -24.14 5.71
N VAL A 333 -25.92 -23.55 4.60
CA VAL A 333 -25.64 -22.15 4.26
C VAL A 333 -26.58 -21.26 5.06
N VAL A 334 -26.03 -20.39 5.89
CA VAL A 334 -26.77 -19.40 6.66
C VAL A 334 -26.58 -18.04 6.01
N ASP A 335 -27.69 -17.42 5.55
CA ASP A 335 -27.67 -16.06 5.03
C ASP A 335 -27.63 -15.06 6.19
N VAL A 336 -26.53 -14.30 6.26
CA VAL A 336 -26.29 -13.27 7.27
C VAL A 336 -26.49 -11.85 6.73
N SER A 337 -27.00 -11.70 5.50
CA SER A 337 -27.24 -10.37 4.91
C SER A 337 -28.19 -9.53 5.76
N ASN A 338 -29.15 -10.16 6.43
CA ASN A 338 -30.14 -9.47 7.28
C ASN A 338 -29.80 -9.50 8.76
N TYR A 339 -28.61 -9.98 9.15
CA TYR A 339 -28.19 -9.95 10.55
C TYR A 339 -28.04 -8.50 11.01
N SER A 340 -28.63 -8.19 12.15
CA SER A 340 -28.40 -6.95 12.89
C SER A 340 -27.04 -6.97 13.59
N GLU A 341 -26.64 -5.82 14.15
CA GLU A 341 -25.45 -5.73 15.01
C GLU A 341 -25.52 -6.75 16.17
N ASP A 342 -26.69 -6.91 16.79
CA ASP A 342 -26.91 -7.87 17.88
C ASP A 342 -26.74 -9.32 17.39
N ASP A 343 -27.27 -9.66 16.20
CA ASP A 343 -27.10 -11.00 15.62
C ASP A 343 -25.62 -11.31 15.33
N PHE A 344 -24.86 -10.33 14.85
CA PHE A 344 -23.42 -10.46 14.65
C PHE A 344 -22.66 -10.57 15.98
N TYR A 345 -23.09 -9.85 17.01
CA TYR A 345 -22.53 -9.95 18.35
C TYR A 345 -22.75 -11.34 18.94
N GLU A 346 -23.96 -11.88 18.86
CA GLU A 346 -24.28 -13.25 19.29
C GLU A 346 -23.45 -14.29 18.51
N LEU A 347 -23.28 -14.10 17.20
CA LEU A 347 -22.44 -14.95 16.38
C LEU A 347 -20.96 -14.87 16.81
N GLY A 348 -20.47 -13.68 17.12
CA GLY A 348 -19.14 -13.45 17.69
C GLY A 348 -18.93 -14.15 19.04
N GLU A 349 -19.91 -14.04 19.96
CA GLU A 349 -19.88 -14.74 21.25
C GLU A 349 -19.88 -16.26 21.07
N LYS A 350 -20.68 -16.79 20.14
CA LYS A 350 -20.69 -18.22 19.81
C LYS A 350 -19.30 -18.70 19.38
N PHE A 351 -18.61 -17.95 18.50
CA PHE A 351 -17.25 -18.30 18.12
C PHE A 351 -16.27 -18.17 19.29
N ALA A 352 -16.36 -17.10 20.08
CA ALA A 352 -15.50 -16.89 21.25
C ALA A 352 -15.61 -18.03 22.26
N GLN A 353 -16.84 -18.47 22.57
CA GLN A 353 -17.10 -19.62 23.44
C GLN A 353 -16.57 -20.92 22.81
N GLY A 354 -16.74 -21.10 21.50
CA GLY A 354 -16.17 -22.22 20.76
C GLY A 354 -14.65 -22.30 20.87
N PHE A 355 -13.96 -21.18 20.68
CA PHE A 355 -12.51 -21.07 20.88
C PHE A 355 -12.11 -21.38 22.33
N GLN A 356 -12.84 -20.83 23.30
CA GLN A 356 -12.60 -21.11 24.72
C GLN A 356 -12.75 -22.60 25.03
N ARG A 357 -13.78 -23.28 24.51
CA ARG A 357 -13.97 -24.72 24.69
C ARG A 357 -12.83 -25.53 24.09
N ILE A 358 -12.40 -25.19 22.88
CA ILE A 358 -11.26 -25.85 22.23
C ILE A 358 -9.99 -25.66 23.07
N TYR A 359 -9.76 -24.44 23.57
CA TYR A 359 -8.63 -24.12 24.44
C TYR A 359 -8.66 -24.91 25.76
N MET A 360 -9.79 -24.95 26.46
CA MET A 360 -9.95 -25.70 27.71
C MET A 360 -9.73 -27.21 27.51
N ASN A 361 -10.25 -27.77 26.40
CA ASN A 361 -10.00 -29.16 26.03
C ASN A 361 -8.51 -29.45 25.79
N LEU A 362 -7.79 -28.53 25.15
CA LEU A 362 -6.33 -28.65 24.93
C LEU A 362 -5.54 -28.61 26.24
N LEU A 363 -6.03 -27.91 27.26
CA LEU A 363 -5.45 -27.88 28.60
C LEU A 363 -5.80 -29.10 29.47
N GLY A 364 -6.62 -30.03 28.96
CA GLY A 364 -7.09 -31.18 29.72
C GLY A 364 -8.07 -30.82 30.85
N VAL A 365 -8.65 -29.61 30.80
CA VAL A 365 -9.66 -29.16 31.74
C VAL A 365 -11.02 -29.35 31.05
N THR A 366 -11.59 -30.54 31.19
CA THR A 366 -12.98 -30.82 30.81
C THR A 366 -13.90 -30.53 31.99
N GLU A 367 -15.00 -29.80 31.75
CA GLU A 367 -16.20 -29.89 32.60
C GLU A 367 -16.87 -31.26 32.45
#